data_AF-A0AAQ3V5Q4-F1
#
_entry.id   AF-A0AAQ3V5Q4-F1
#
_cell.length_a   1.000
_cell.length_b   1.000
_cell.length_c   1.000
_cell.angle_alpha   90.00
_cell.angle_beta   90.00
_cell.angle_gamma   90.00
#
_symmetry.space_group_name_H-M   'P 1'
#
loop_
_entity.id
_entity.type
_entity.pdbx_description
1 polymer ?
#
loop_
_entity_poly.entity_id
_entity_poly.type
_entity_poly.pdbx_seq_one_letter_code
_entity_poly.pdbx_strand_id
1 'polypeptide(L)'
;MTHRLRLAAALALLLGSGGAALAQTLPDYMGPISGKTTSTPADVATKDVLALNTGMFELYGDAARIFQKNILDKHPVILGLFSGAGGRLILYRPGKPPTEAPQVPIVYQLLKSVGHSTMALAEVVGPYVDNPDDKAWRGSMQAYRSRMQSALDGLDATPMQADWRDNNRTILQNNIAFMDDCLSAGAIHSPSSRRSARSRRPTSPGTSPGPRRPRSRTG
;
A
#
# COMPACT_ATOMS: atom_id res chain seq x y z
N MET A 1 35.16 86.39 -2.64
CA MET A 1 33.86 85.73 -2.35
C MET A 1 33.95 85.18 -0.93
N THR A 2 33.48 85.80 0.16
CA THR A 2 32.16 86.44 0.44
C THR A 2 31.00 85.50 0.06
N HIS A 3 30.02 85.13 0.90
CA HIS A 3 29.54 85.52 2.24
C HIS A 3 28.66 84.36 2.82
N ARG A 4 28.15 84.26 4.08
CA ARG A 4 28.15 85.09 5.33
C ARG A 4 27.78 84.20 6.58
N LEU A 5 27.91 84.81 7.76
CA LEU A 5 27.20 84.63 9.06
C LEU A 5 25.80 83.93 9.02
N ARG A 6 25.26 83.29 10.09
CA ARG A 6 24.99 83.85 11.45
C ARG A 6 24.76 82.81 12.58
N LEU A 7 25.26 83.20 13.76
CA LEU A 7 24.75 83.10 15.16
C LEU A 7 24.01 81.87 15.72
N ALA A 8 24.35 81.62 16.99
CA ALA A 8 23.80 80.63 17.93
C ALA A 8 22.44 80.99 18.55
N ALA A 9 21.80 79.98 19.16
CA ALA A 9 21.01 80.11 20.39
C ALA A 9 21.03 78.77 21.15
N ALA A 10 21.12 78.81 22.48
CA ALA A 10 21.04 77.63 23.35
C ALA A 10 19.62 77.49 23.93
N LEU A 11 19.17 76.27 24.26
CA LEU A 11 18.03 76.10 25.17
C LEU A 11 18.05 74.77 25.96
N ALA A 12 18.10 74.94 27.29
CA ALA A 12 17.59 74.09 28.38
C ALA A 12 17.62 72.54 28.28
N LEU A 13 18.26 71.92 29.29
CA LEU A 13 17.77 70.64 29.80
C LEU A 13 16.35 70.82 30.33
N LEU A 14 15.43 69.93 29.93
CA LEU A 14 14.21 69.66 30.67
C LEU A 14 14.23 68.22 31.13
N LEU A 15 14.35 68.01 32.44
CA LEU A 15 14.09 66.73 33.07
C LEU A 15 12.59 66.43 32.96
N GLY A 16 12.19 65.70 31.91
CA GLY A 16 10.87 65.12 31.81
C GLY A 16 10.83 63.78 32.55
N SER A 17 10.25 63.76 33.75
CA SER A 17 10.01 62.55 34.54
C SER A 17 8.98 61.64 33.86
N GLY A 18 9.45 60.75 33.00
CA GLY A 18 8.66 59.65 32.45
C GLY A 18 8.28 58.66 33.54
N GLY A 19 7.10 58.83 34.14
CA GLY A 19 6.57 57.93 35.17
C GLY A 19 6.41 56.51 34.65
N ALA A 20 6.54 55.52 35.54
CA ALA A 20 6.27 54.13 35.22
C ALA A 20 4.83 53.99 34.73
N ALA A 21 4.65 53.50 33.50
CA ALA A 21 3.33 53.27 32.93
C ALA A 21 2.63 52.16 33.72
N LEU A 22 1.64 52.53 34.54
CA LEU A 22 0.73 51.58 35.15
C LEU A 22 -0.09 50.91 34.06
N ALA A 23 -0.24 49.58 34.13
CA ALA A 23 -1.07 48.84 33.19
C ALA A 23 -2.50 49.36 33.24
N GLN A 24 -3.04 49.78 32.09
CA GLN A 24 -4.43 50.23 31.98
C GLN A 24 -5.36 49.05 32.32
N THR A 25 -6.33 49.29 33.21
CA THR A 25 -7.38 48.33 33.54
C THR A 25 -8.24 48.07 32.31
N LEU A 26 -8.45 46.79 31.96
CA LEU A 26 -9.32 46.44 30.84
C LEU A 26 -10.77 46.88 31.11
N PRO A 27 -11.52 47.32 30.08
CA PRO A 27 -12.95 47.61 30.22
C PRO A 27 -13.76 46.38 30.66
N ASP A 28 -14.76 46.58 31.52
CA ASP A 28 -15.54 45.52 32.17
C ASP A 28 -16.14 44.48 31.20
N TYR A 29 -16.55 44.90 30.00
CA TYR A 29 -17.11 44.00 28.99
C TYR A 29 -16.10 42.97 28.45
N MET A 30 -14.79 43.22 28.62
CA MET A 30 -13.73 42.26 28.30
C MET A 30 -13.52 41.23 29.41
N GLY A 31 -14.08 41.44 30.62
CA GLY A 31 -13.95 40.55 31.77
C GLY A 31 -14.07 39.05 31.43
N PRO A 32 -15.16 38.60 30.78
CA PRO A 32 -15.40 37.19 30.45
C PRO A 32 -14.39 36.53 29.49
N ILE A 33 -13.64 37.33 28.72
CA ILE A 33 -12.62 36.87 27.77
C ILE A 33 -11.20 37.26 28.20
N SER A 34 -11.07 37.97 29.32
CA SER A 34 -9.81 38.44 29.89
C SER A 34 -9.32 37.51 31.00
N GLY A 35 -8.01 37.36 31.11
CA GLY A 35 -7.37 36.45 32.05
C GLY A 35 -6.43 35.47 31.36
N LYS A 36 -5.51 34.88 32.13
CA LYS A 36 -4.68 33.78 31.64
C LYS A 36 -5.45 32.48 31.84
N THR A 37 -5.56 31.66 30.81
CA THR A 37 -5.98 30.26 30.96
C THR A 37 -4.97 29.55 31.84
N THR A 38 -5.37 29.19 33.05
CA THR A 38 -4.49 28.53 34.02
C THR A 38 -4.27 27.07 33.61
N SER A 39 -3.21 26.81 32.86
CA SER A 39 -2.68 25.45 32.70
C SER A 39 -1.98 25.05 34.02
N THR A 40 -2.24 23.84 34.51
CA THR A 40 -1.49 23.28 35.63
C THR A 40 -0.07 22.88 35.17
N PRO A 41 0.89 22.68 36.09
CA PRO A 41 2.20 22.14 35.73
C PRO A 41 2.13 20.79 35.00
N ALA A 42 1.11 19.96 35.30
CA ALA A 42 0.88 18.69 34.60
C ALA A 42 0.39 18.89 33.16
N ASP A 43 -0.47 19.90 32.91
CA ASP A 43 -0.90 20.25 31.56
C ASP A 43 0.26 20.76 30.70
N VAL A 44 1.16 21.56 31.30
CA VAL A 44 2.37 22.05 30.63
C VAL A 44 3.30 20.88 30.31
N ALA A 45 3.65 20.04 31.30
CA ALA A 45 4.50 18.87 31.08
C ALA A 45 3.93 17.91 30.01
N THR A 46 2.61 17.71 29.99
CA THR A 46 1.94 16.89 28.97
C THR A 46 2.08 17.52 27.58
N LYS A 47 1.88 18.83 27.45
CA LYS A 47 2.07 19.56 26.18
C LYS A 47 3.52 19.52 25.71
N ASP A 48 4.49 19.67 26.62
CA ASP A 48 5.92 19.66 26.29
C ASP A 48 6.38 18.29 25.77
N VAL A 49 5.92 17.18 26.38
CA VAL A 49 6.23 15.81 25.89
C VAL A 49 5.58 15.53 24.53
N LEU A 50 4.36 16.03 24.29
CA LEU A 50 3.72 15.92 22.97
C LEU A 50 4.42 16.81 21.92
N ALA A 51 4.85 18.01 22.30
CA ALA A 51 5.60 18.91 21.43
C ALA A 51 6.99 18.35 21.06
N LEU A 52 7.66 17.65 21.98
CA LEU A 52 8.89 16.90 21.71
C LEU A 52 8.67 15.87 20.60
N ASN A 53 7.59 15.07 20.67
CA ASN A 53 7.24 14.11 19.62
C ASN A 53 7.02 14.80 18.25
N THR A 54 6.32 15.94 18.22
CA THR A 54 6.14 16.74 17.00
C THR A 54 7.48 17.22 16.43
N GLY A 55 8.35 17.82 17.26
CA GLY A 55 9.67 18.28 16.84
C GLY A 55 10.59 17.16 16.37
N MET A 56 10.46 15.94 16.91
CA MET A 56 11.18 14.76 16.41
C MET A 56 10.80 14.42 14.97
N PHE A 57 9.53 14.56 14.55
CA PHE A 57 9.14 14.35 13.15
C PHE A 57 9.75 15.38 12.19
N GLU A 58 9.94 16.62 12.62
CA GLU A 58 10.64 17.64 11.83
C GLU A 58 12.11 17.24 11.64
N LEU A 59 12.81 16.86 12.72
CA LEU A 59 14.20 16.38 12.67
C LEU A 59 14.36 15.14 11.78
N TYR A 60 13.43 14.18 11.84
CA TYR A 60 13.42 13.02 10.97
C TYR A 60 13.18 13.39 9.50
N GLY A 61 12.26 14.33 9.23
CA GLY A 61 12.00 14.84 7.89
C GLY A 61 13.22 15.53 7.28
N ASP A 62 13.94 16.32 8.07
CA ASP A 62 15.16 17.02 7.66
C ASP A 62 16.31 16.05 7.37
N ALA A 63 16.56 15.10 8.28
CA ALA A 63 17.55 14.05 8.09
C ALA A 63 17.23 13.16 6.88
N ALA A 64 15.96 12.80 6.68
CA ALA A 64 15.51 12.00 5.54
C ALA A 64 15.80 12.67 4.19
N ARG A 65 15.62 14.00 4.06
CA ARG A 65 15.97 14.74 2.83
C ARG A 65 17.47 14.67 2.54
N ILE A 66 18.32 14.79 3.57
CA ILE A 66 19.78 14.69 3.45
C ILE A 66 20.20 13.26 3.06
N PHE A 67 19.64 12.24 3.71
CA PHE A 67 19.95 10.85 3.41
C PHE A 67 19.46 10.43 2.03
N GLN A 68 18.24 10.80 1.63
CA GLN A 68 17.71 10.55 0.29
C GLN A 68 18.62 11.16 -0.78
N LYS A 69 19.02 12.42 -0.63
CA LYS A 69 19.97 13.06 -1.56
C LYS A 69 21.30 12.29 -1.62
N ASN A 70 21.91 12.02 -0.47
CA ASN A 70 23.18 11.30 -0.41
C ASN A 70 23.12 9.88 -1.02
N ILE A 71 22.00 9.17 -0.85
CA ILE A 71 21.79 7.85 -1.44
C ILE A 71 21.71 7.97 -2.97
N LEU A 72 20.87 8.86 -3.49
CA LEU A 72 20.69 9.04 -4.94
C LEU A 72 21.92 9.62 -5.64
N ASP A 73 22.73 10.42 -4.95
CA ASP A 73 23.98 10.98 -5.45
C ASP A 73 25.14 9.95 -5.48
N LYS A 74 25.07 8.88 -4.69
CA LYS A 74 26.19 7.90 -4.51
C LYS A 74 25.89 6.50 -5.01
N HIS A 75 24.63 6.11 -5.09
CA HIS A 75 24.22 4.74 -5.41
C HIS A 75 23.14 4.72 -6.50
N PRO A 76 23.20 3.77 -7.46
CA PRO A 76 22.06 3.52 -8.33
C PRO A 76 20.92 2.91 -7.53
N VAL A 77 19.70 3.43 -7.70
CA VAL A 77 18.49 2.97 -7.00
C VAL A 77 17.39 2.70 -8.01
N ILE A 78 16.73 1.55 -7.88
CA ILE A 78 15.50 1.24 -8.61
C ILE A 78 14.34 1.39 -7.62
N LEU A 79 13.48 2.39 -7.85
CA LEU A 79 12.26 2.60 -7.07
C LEU A 79 11.09 1.89 -7.76
N GLY A 80 10.52 0.89 -7.09
CA GLY A 80 9.31 0.18 -7.54
C GLY A 80 8.05 0.72 -6.87
N LEU A 81 7.17 1.33 -7.67
CA LEU A 81 5.88 1.87 -7.25
C LEU A 81 4.76 0.99 -7.81
N PHE A 82 4.48 -0.14 -7.14
CA PHE A 82 3.54 -1.15 -7.62
C PHE A 82 2.08 -0.66 -7.60
N SER A 83 1.29 -1.09 -8.58
CA SER A 83 -0.15 -0.82 -8.68
C SER A 83 -0.89 -2.01 -9.32
N GLY A 84 -2.22 -1.94 -9.40
CA GLY A 84 -3.03 -2.93 -10.12
C GLY A 84 -2.61 -3.09 -11.58
N ALA A 85 -2.22 -2.00 -12.23
CA ALA A 85 -1.71 -1.97 -13.61
C ALA A 85 -0.23 -2.41 -13.74
N GLY A 86 0.39 -2.92 -12.67
CA GLY A 86 1.80 -3.37 -12.65
C GLY A 86 2.79 -2.32 -12.13
N GLY A 87 2.40 -1.05 -12.08
CA GLY A 87 3.16 0.02 -11.40
C GLY A 87 4.16 0.78 -12.28
N ARG A 88 5.02 1.56 -11.62
CA ARG A 88 6.13 2.30 -12.24
C ARG A 88 7.46 1.82 -11.66
N LEU A 89 8.46 1.68 -12.51
CA LEU A 89 9.85 1.43 -12.11
C LEU A 89 10.68 2.65 -12.51
N ILE A 90 11.37 3.27 -11.56
CA ILE A 90 12.20 4.46 -11.80
C ILE A 90 13.64 4.13 -11.43
N LEU A 91 14.54 4.24 -12.41
CA LEU A 91 15.98 4.10 -12.21
C LEU A 91 16.59 5.48 -11.93
N TYR A 92 17.08 5.67 -10.72
CA TYR A 92 17.96 6.77 -10.35
C TYR A 92 19.41 6.33 -10.52
N ARG A 93 20.22 7.16 -11.20
CA ARG A 93 21.66 6.96 -11.36
C ARG A 93 22.39 8.22 -10.86
N PRO A 94 23.49 8.08 -10.11
CA PRO A 94 24.33 9.21 -9.70
C PRO A 94 24.61 10.20 -10.83
N GLY A 95 24.31 11.48 -10.58
CA GLY A 95 24.55 12.57 -11.54
C GLY A 95 23.75 12.50 -12.85
N LYS A 96 22.67 11.72 -12.93
CA LYS A 96 21.79 11.63 -14.11
C LYS A 96 20.33 11.87 -13.73
N PRO A 97 19.50 12.40 -14.65
CA PRO A 97 18.05 12.51 -14.41
C PRO A 97 17.42 11.10 -14.20
N PRO A 98 16.35 10.99 -13.41
CA PRO A 98 15.61 9.74 -13.24
C PRO A 98 15.15 9.20 -14.60
N THR A 99 15.26 7.88 -14.79
CA THR A 99 14.84 7.19 -16.01
C THR A 99 13.65 6.30 -15.66
N GLU A 100 12.46 6.62 -16.15
CA GLU A 100 11.28 5.75 -15.98
C GLU A 100 11.30 4.60 -17.00
N ALA A 101 11.00 3.39 -16.53
CA ALA A 101 10.80 2.25 -17.41
C ALA A 101 9.44 2.37 -18.16
N PRO A 102 9.33 1.81 -19.37
CA PRO A 102 8.04 1.64 -20.03
C PRO A 102 7.02 0.92 -19.12
N GLN A 103 5.74 1.27 -19.26
CA GLN A 103 4.66 0.56 -18.57
C GLN A 103 4.63 -0.92 -18.97
N VAL A 104 4.26 -1.79 -18.03
CA VAL A 104 4.13 -3.22 -18.34
C VAL A 104 3.02 -3.42 -19.39
N PRO A 105 3.23 -4.26 -20.42
CA PRO A 105 2.23 -4.48 -21.46
C PRO A 105 0.89 -4.92 -20.88
N ILE A 106 -0.22 -4.47 -21.49
CA ILE A 106 -1.59 -4.85 -21.09
C ILE A 106 -1.77 -6.37 -21.00
N VAL A 107 -1.11 -7.13 -21.89
CA VAL A 107 -1.11 -8.59 -21.90
C VAL A 107 -0.61 -9.18 -20.57
N TYR A 108 0.42 -8.60 -19.94
CA TYR A 108 0.87 -9.03 -18.62
C TYR A 108 -0.19 -8.79 -17.53
N GLN A 109 -0.90 -7.66 -17.60
CA GLN A 109 -1.98 -7.35 -16.65
C GLN A 109 -3.17 -8.31 -16.79
N LEU A 110 -3.48 -8.74 -18.03
CA LEU A 110 -4.51 -9.74 -18.32
C LEU A 110 -4.13 -11.12 -17.77
N LEU A 111 -2.92 -11.60 -18.07
CA LEU A 111 -2.37 -12.86 -17.54
C LEU A 111 -2.36 -12.86 -16.00
N LYS A 112 -1.89 -11.75 -15.40
CA LYS A 112 -1.89 -11.58 -13.95
C LYS A 112 -3.30 -11.60 -13.36
N SER A 113 -4.28 -10.97 -14.01
CA SER A 113 -5.68 -10.96 -13.56
C SER A 113 -6.28 -12.37 -13.50
N VAL A 114 -6.02 -13.20 -14.51
CA VAL A 114 -6.46 -14.61 -14.50
C VAL A 114 -5.68 -15.44 -13.48
N GLY A 115 -4.35 -15.29 -13.40
CA GLY A 115 -3.53 -16.01 -12.41
C GLY A 115 -3.90 -15.69 -10.96
N HIS A 116 -4.18 -14.41 -10.66
CA HIS A 116 -4.68 -13.98 -9.35
C HIS A 116 -6.08 -14.52 -9.04
N SER A 117 -6.86 -14.94 -10.03
CA SER A 117 -8.25 -15.35 -9.79
C SER A 117 -8.38 -16.59 -8.91
N THR A 118 -7.40 -17.49 -8.95
CA THR A 118 -7.31 -18.65 -8.05
C THR A 118 -6.96 -18.25 -6.61
N MET A 119 -6.17 -17.17 -6.41
CA MET A 119 -5.87 -16.67 -5.07
C MET A 119 -7.07 -15.99 -4.44
N ALA A 120 -7.80 -15.17 -5.21
CA ALA A 120 -9.01 -14.50 -4.74
C ALA A 120 -10.12 -15.49 -4.33
N LEU A 121 -10.16 -16.70 -4.91
CA LEU A 121 -11.04 -17.77 -4.39
C LEU A 121 -10.70 -18.15 -2.94
N ALA A 122 -9.40 -18.29 -2.62
CA ALA A 122 -8.96 -18.60 -1.27
C ALA A 122 -9.31 -17.46 -0.29
N GLU A 123 -9.28 -16.20 -0.73
CA GLU A 123 -9.72 -15.06 0.06
C GLU A 123 -11.25 -15.05 0.30
N VAL A 124 -12.06 -15.47 -0.69
CA VAL A 124 -13.52 -15.58 -0.56
C VAL A 124 -13.94 -16.69 0.42
N VAL A 125 -13.23 -17.82 0.45
CA VAL A 125 -13.62 -18.98 1.28
C VAL A 125 -12.85 -19.11 2.60
N GLY A 126 -11.62 -18.61 2.66
CA GLY A 126 -10.67 -18.82 3.76
C GLY A 126 -11.24 -18.56 5.16
N PRO A 127 -11.92 -17.44 5.42
CA PRO A 127 -12.51 -17.14 6.73
C PRO A 127 -13.60 -18.12 7.19
N TYR A 128 -14.12 -18.95 6.29
CA TYR A 128 -15.29 -19.80 6.51
C TYR A 128 -14.98 -21.31 6.43
N VAL A 129 -13.74 -21.71 6.13
CA VAL A 129 -13.36 -23.13 5.95
C VAL A 129 -13.63 -23.94 7.22
N ASP A 130 -13.32 -23.38 8.39
CA ASP A 130 -13.49 -24.03 9.70
C ASP A 130 -14.83 -23.70 10.38
N ASN A 131 -15.71 -22.94 9.72
CA ASN A 131 -17.05 -22.60 10.20
C ASN A 131 -18.12 -22.98 9.15
N PRO A 132 -18.44 -24.28 9.02
CA PRO A 132 -19.25 -24.78 7.90
C PRO A 132 -20.70 -24.27 7.91
N ASP A 133 -21.21 -23.81 9.05
CA ASP A 133 -22.57 -23.28 9.18
C ASP A 133 -22.69 -21.82 8.74
N ASP A 134 -21.58 -21.06 8.74
CA ASP A 134 -21.56 -19.71 8.19
C ASP A 134 -21.63 -19.75 6.65
N LYS A 135 -22.73 -19.19 6.12
CA LYS A 135 -23.01 -19.14 4.68
C LYS A 135 -22.78 -17.76 4.07
N ALA A 136 -22.20 -16.79 4.79
CA ALA A 136 -22.00 -15.42 4.32
C ALA A 136 -21.12 -15.35 3.06
N TRP A 137 -20.20 -16.30 2.86
CA TRP A 137 -19.40 -16.45 1.64
C TRP A 137 -20.23 -16.60 0.36
N ARG A 138 -21.47 -17.11 0.42
CA ARG A 138 -22.27 -17.46 -0.78
C ARG A 138 -22.53 -16.27 -1.69
N GLY A 139 -22.80 -15.09 -1.13
CA GLY A 139 -23.05 -13.88 -1.92
C GLY A 139 -21.81 -13.42 -2.68
N SER A 140 -20.67 -13.32 -1.98
CA SER A 140 -19.37 -12.98 -2.57
C SER A 140 -18.95 -14.01 -3.63
N MET A 141 -19.18 -15.30 -3.37
CA MET A 141 -18.91 -16.40 -4.29
C MET A 141 -19.74 -16.30 -5.57
N GLN A 142 -21.05 -16.07 -5.49
CA GLN A 142 -21.93 -15.90 -6.65
C GLN A 142 -21.53 -14.67 -7.50
N ALA A 143 -21.27 -13.54 -6.84
CA ALA A 143 -20.81 -12.33 -7.51
C ALA A 143 -19.47 -12.55 -8.23
N TYR A 144 -18.54 -13.31 -7.61
CA TYR A 144 -17.25 -13.59 -8.22
C TYR A 144 -17.32 -14.63 -9.35
N ARG A 145 -18.18 -15.65 -9.22
CA ARG A 145 -18.50 -16.63 -10.26
C ARG A 145 -19.04 -15.96 -11.53
N SER A 146 -19.92 -14.97 -11.37
CA SER A 146 -20.40 -14.17 -12.50
C SER A 146 -19.26 -13.42 -13.22
N ARG A 147 -18.39 -12.74 -12.46
CA ARG A 147 -17.21 -12.03 -13.02
C ARG A 147 -16.24 -12.95 -13.74
N MET A 148 -15.98 -14.15 -13.21
CA MET A 148 -15.14 -15.14 -13.89
C MET A 148 -15.76 -15.65 -15.18
N GLN A 149 -17.09 -15.85 -15.23
CA GLN A 149 -17.79 -16.22 -16.45
C GLN A 149 -17.62 -15.13 -17.52
N SER A 150 -17.84 -13.85 -17.18
CA SER A 150 -17.64 -12.75 -18.14
C SER A 150 -16.19 -12.65 -18.64
N ALA A 151 -15.20 -12.95 -17.79
CA ALA A 151 -13.79 -13.01 -18.20
C ALA A 151 -13.48 -14.21 -19.11
N LEU A 152 -14.15 -15.35 -18.91
CA LEU A 152 -14.06 -16.53 -19.76
C LEU A 152 -14.70 -16.29 -21.13
N ASP A 153 -15.89 -15.69 -21.15
CA ASP A 153 -16.65 -15.41 -22.38
C ASP A 153 -15.95 -14.34 -23.25
N GLY A 154 -15.34 -13.34 -22.61
CA GLY A 154 -14.59 -12.29 -23.30
C GLY A 154 -13.14 -12.65 -23.67
N LEU A 155 -12.66 -13.85 -23.33
CA LEU A 155 -11.23 -14.20 -23.37
C LEU A 155 -10.63 -14.08 -24.77
N ASP A 156 -11.36 -14.50 -25.80
CA ASP A 156 -10.90 -14.49 -27.20
C ASP A 156 -10.93 -13.10 -27.86
N ALA A 157 -11.58 -12.11 -27.23
CA ALA A 157 -11.50 -10.70 -27.64
C ALA A 157 -10.25 -9.98 -27.08
N THR A 158 -9.42 -10.66 -26.27
CA THR A 158 -8.24 -10.05 -25.65
C THR A 158 -7.01 -10.07 -26.57
N PRO A 159 -6.07 -9.11 -26.43
CA PRO A 159 -4.80 -9.09 -27.17
C PRO A 159 -3.77 -10.15 -26.70
N MET A 160 -4.20 -11.17 -25.94
CA MET A 160 -3.33 -12.29 -25.56
C MET A 160 -3.01 -13.19 -26.76
N GLN A 161 -1.88 -13.90 -26.71
CA GLN A 161 -1.54 -14.91 -27.71
C GLN A 161 -2.48 -16.12 -27.58
N ALA A 162 -2.73 -16.84 -28.68
CA ALA A 162 -3.77 -17.88 -28.72
C ALA A 162 -3.49 -19.05 -27.76
N ASP A 163 -2.25 -19.54 -27.75
CA ASP A 163 -1.73 -20.54 -26.82
C ASP A 163 -1.81 -20.08 -25.36
N TRP A 164 -1.64 -18.78 -25.10
CA TRP A 164 -1.79 -18.21 -23.77
C TRP A 164 -3.28 -18.22 -23.37
N ARG A 165 -4.20 -17.89 -24.28
CA ARG A 165 -5.65 -17.95 -24.01
C ARG A 165 -6.08 -19.35 -23.59
N ASP A 166 -5.58 -20.42 -24.20
CA ASP A 166 -5.97 -21.79 -23.84
C ASP A 166 -5.64 -22.17 -22.38
N ASN A 167 -4.45 -21.78 -21.90
CA ASN A 167 -4.06 -21.95 -20.50
C ASN A 167 -4.95 -21.11 -19.55
N ASN A 168 -5.24 -19.85 -19.92
CA ASN A 168 -6.10 -18.97 -19.14
C ASN A 168 -7.56 -19.46 -19.09
N ARG A 169 -8.06 -20.01 -20.21
CA ARG A 169 -9.39 -20.64 -20.31
C ARG A 169 -9.51 -21.79 -19.33
N THR A 170 -8.48 -22.63 -19.25
CA THR A 170 -8.40 -23.77 -18.32
C THR A 170 -8.43 -23.31 -16.86
N ILE A 171 -7.71 -22.24 -16.49
CA ILE A 171 -7.73 -21.67 -15.13
C ILE A 171 -9.14 -21.17 -14.77
N LEU A 172 -9.75 -20.35 -15.64
CA LEU A 172 -11.08 -19.80 -15.41
C LEU A 172 -12.15 -20.89 -15.29
N GLN A 173 -12.12 -21.90 -16.17
CA GLN A 173 -13.05 -23.03 -16.13
C GLN A 173 -12.90 -23.87 -14.84
N ASN A 174 -11.67 -24.16 -14.41
CA ASN A 174 -11.41 -24.89 -13.16
C ASN A 174 -11.91 -24.10 -11.93
N ASN A 175 -11.68 -22.79 -11.92
CA ASN A 175 -12.13 -21.90 -10.86
C ASN A 175 -13.68 -21.82 -10.83
N ILE A 176 -14.35 -21.69 -11.98
CA ILE A 176 -15.81 -21.70 -12.07
C ILE A 176 -16.39 -23.04 -11.60
N ALA A 177 -15.83 -24.17 -12.03
CA ALA A 177 -16.25 -25.49 -11.56
C ALA A 177 -16.06 -25.68 -10.04
N PHE A 178 -15.03 -25.07 -9.45
CA PHE A 178 -14.86 -25.05 -7.99
C PHE A 178 -15.97 -24.25 -7.29
N MET A 179 -16.30 -23.07 -7.80
CA MET A 179 -17.36 -22.23 -7.24
C MET A 179 -18.74 -22.88 -7.36
N ASP A 180 -19.06 -23.45 -8.52
CA ASP A 180 -20.34 -24.10 -8.78
C ASP A 180 -20.56 -25.34 -7.88
N ASP A 181 -19.52 -26.16 -7.67
CA ASP A 181 -19.59 -27.29 -6.73
C ASP A 181 -19.80 -26.84 -5.28
N CYS A 182 -19.09 -25.80 -4.82
CA CYS A 182 -19.30 -25.26 -3.48
C CYS A 182 -20.72 -24.68 -3.32
N LEU A 183 -21.19 -23.92 -4.31
CA LEU A 183 -22.49 -23.27 -4.30
C LEU A 183 -23.66 -24.28 -4.32
N SER A 184 -23.53 -25.35 -5.11
CA SER A 184 -24.54 -26.42 -5.21
C SER A 184 -24.57 -27.32 -3.98
N ALA A 185 -23.41 -27.69 -3.42
CA ALA A 185 -23.33 -28.47 -2.19
C ALA A 185 -23.66 -27.67 -0.92
N GLY A 186 -23.62 -26.32 -0.98
CA GLY A 186 -23.82 -25.47 0.19
C GLY A 186 -22.65 -25.49 1.19
N ALA A 187 -21.50 -26.02 0.78
CA ALA A 187 -20.33 -26.24 1.62
C ALA A 187 -19.03 -25.95 0.86
N ILE A 188 -18.06 -25.36 1.55
CA ILE A 188 -16.71 -25.15 1.03
C ILE A 188 -15.95 -26.47 1.10
N HIS A 189 -15.45 -26.92 -0.04
CA HIS A 189 -14.61 -28.11 -0.11
C HIS A 189 -13.14 -27.69 -0.20
N SER A 190 -12.25 -28.39 0.52
CA SER A 190 -10.82 -28.19 0.27
C SER A 190 -10.50 -28.56 -1.19
N PRO A 191 -9.75 -27.75 -1.95
CA PRO A 191 -9.47 -28.02 -3.37
C PRO A 191 -8.73 -29.34 -3.62
N SER A 192 -8.11 -29.92 -2.59
CA SER A 192 -7.49 -31.26 -2.63
C SER A 192 -8.51 -32.41 -2.73
N SER A 193 -9.74 -32.23 -2.27
CA SER A 193 -10.81 -33.26 -2.28
C SER A 193 -11.14 -33.77 -3.69
N ARG A 194 -10.94 -32.92 -4.71
CA ARG A 194 -11.20 -33.24 -6.11
C ARG A 194 -10.25 -34.30 -6.68
N ARG A 195 -9.18 -34.67 -5.97
CA ARG A 195 -8.22 -35.71 -6.42
C ARG A 195 -8.65 -37.16 -6.14
N SER A 196 -9.69 -37.39 -5.32
CA SER A 196 -10.19 -38.74 -5.00
C SER A 196 -11.49 -39.14 -5.69
N ALA A 197 -12.27 -38.18 -6.21
CA ALA A 197 -13.63 -38.42 -6.69
C ALA A 197 -13.77 -38.79 -8.19
N ARG A 198 -12.68 -38.89 -8.95
CA ARG A 198 -12.74 -39.39 -10.34
C ARG A 198 -11.60 -40.33 -10.68
N SER A 199 -11.83 -41.61 -10.40
CA SER A 199 -11.16 -42.71 -11.10
C SER A 199 -11.37 -42.57 -12.61
N ARG A 200 -10.40 -41.96 -13.29
CA ARG A 200 -10.16 -42.10 -14.73
C ARG A 200 -8.69 -42.40 -14.93
N ARG A 201 -8.38 -43.65 -14.60
CA ARG A 201 -7.13 -44.33 -14.94
C ARG A 201 -6.87 -44.15 -16.45
N PRO A 202 -5.76 -43.53 -16.89
CA PRO A 202 -5.27 -43.77 -18.24
C PRO A 202 -4.81 -45.22 -18.28
N THR A 203 -5.53 -46.07 -18.99
CA THR A 203 -5.01 -47.38 -19.41
C THR A 203 -4.05 -47.14 -20.57
N SER A 204 -2.80 -46.78 -20.26
CA SER A 204 -1.72 -46.85 -21.24
C SER A 204 -1.40 -48.32 -21.51
N PRO A 205 -1.43 -48.78 -22.78
CA PRO A 205 -1.02 -50.14 -23.12
C PRO A 205 0.51 -50.24 -23.06
N GLY A 206 1.03 -51.39 -22.60
CA GLY A 206 2.44 -51.74 -22.76
C GLY A 206 3.42 -51.13 -21.76
N THR A 207 3.46 -51.66 -20.54
CA THR A 207 4.70 -51.74 -19.75
C THR A 207 4.73 -53.07 -19.01
N SER A 208 5.35 -54.07 -19.62
CA SER A 208 5.58 -55.37 -18.99
C SER A 208 6.66 -55.20 -17.91
N PRO A 209 6.47 -55.71 -16.67
CA PRO A 209 7.45 -55.53 -15.61
C PRO A 209 8.68 -56.42 -15.86
N GLY A 210 9.79 -55.81 -16.25
CA GLY A 210 11.08 -56.49 -16.38
C GLY A 210 11.55 -57.12 -15.06
N PRO A 211 12.37 -58.20 -15.12
CA PRO A 211 12.69 -59.01 -13.96
C PRO A 211 13.53 -58.26 -12.92
N ARG A 212 13.16 -58.40 -11.65
CA ARG A 212 13.90 -57.82 -10.51
C ARG A 212 15.26 -58.51 -10.36
N ARG A 213 16.35 -57.74 -10.36
CA ARG A 213 17.65 -58.23 -9.88
C ARG A 213 17.59 -58.52 -8.36
N PRO A 214 18.20 -59.61 -7.87
CA PRO A 214 18.30 -59.87 -6.44
C PRO A 214 19.28 -58.89 -5.78
N ARG A 215 18.97 -58.48 -4.54
CA ARG A 215 19.92 -57.73 -3.70
C ARG A 215 20.91 -58.71 -3.09
N SER A 216 22.21 -58.46 -3.27
CA SER A 216 23.28 -59.13 -2.54
C SER A 216 23.25 -58.73 -1.05
N ARG A 217 23.31 -59.72 -0.17
CA ARG A 217 23.50 -59.57 1.27
C ARG A 217 24.99 -59.53 1.58
N THR A 218 25.46 -58.51 2.31
CA THR A 218 26.80 -58.45 2.92
C THR A 218 26.72 -57.57 4.17
N GLY A 219 27.21 -58.05 5.31
CA GLY A 219 27.10 -57.40 6.62
C GLY A 219 25.88 -57.90 7.38
#